data_AF-A0A135UTI1-F1
#
_entry.id   AF-A0A135UTI1-F1
#
_cell.length_a   1.000
_cell.length_b   1.000
_cell.length_c   1.000
_cell.angle_alpha   90.00
_cell.angle_beta   90.00
_cell.angle_gamma   90.00
#
_symmetry.space_group_name_H-M   'P 1'
#
loop_
_entity.id
_entity.type
_entity.pdbx_description
1 polymer ?
#
loop_
_entity_poly.entity_id
_entity_poly.type
_entity_poly.pdbx_seq_one_letter_code
_entity_poly.pdbx_strand_id
1 'polypeptide(L)'
;SARSLATLESDAAERRNLAALSRWAATAGKSGKTVTSSLPLEDRIQRLDALLTSLWSLDSPGGRHHRLVRAFERWAATLADLEAARARAEDCADPSALLDDKADVRFGGGLDARWKDDAAALVRRLEGWDAQLRELEYSGDDDEDAAPSTTTTTQASSLKRMLDGCTSLVRDMLDELAVMEDIEAAAVERENEWIKKMNREGDDGRGRDTQRAGAIWRVI
;
A
#
# COMPACT_ATOMS: atom_id res chain seq x y z
N SER A 1 20.93 30.31 -29.46
CA SER A 1 20.97 28.94 -30.04
C SER A 1 20.56 27.96 -28.95
N ALA A 2 19.74 26.94 -29.26
CA ALA A 2 19.21 25.98 -28.29
C ALA A 2 20.30 25.31 -27.42
N ARG A 3 21.49 25.07 -28.01
CA ARG A 3 22.64 24.50 -27.29
C ARG A 3 23.19 25.41 -26.18
N SER A 4 23.13 26.74 -26.37
CA SER A 4 23.55 27.71 -25.36
C SER A 4 22.52 27.90 -24.24
N LEU A 5 21.23 27.67 -24.54
CA LEU A 5 20.17 27.64 -23.53
C LEU A 5 20.32 26.39 -22.66
N ALA A 6 20.51 25.21 -23.28
CA ALA A 6 20.71 23.95 -22.57
C ALA A 6 21.91 23.99 -21.61
N THR A 7 23.02 24.63 -21.98
CA THR A 7 24.18 24.79 -21.09
C THR A 7 23.85 25.71 -19.91
N LEU A 8 23.16 26.82 -20.15
CA LEU A 8 22.76 27.75 -19.07
C LEU A 8 21.77 27.09 -18.09
N GLU A 9 20.84 26.28 -18.60
CA GLU A 9 19.90 25.51 -17.79
C GLU A 9 20.61 24.44 -16.95
N SER A 10 21.57 23.72 -17.55
CA SER A 10 22.40 22.72 -16.86
C SER A 10 23.21 23.36 -15.72
N ASP A 11 23.91 24.46 -15.98
CA ASP A 11 24.74 25.15 -14.98
C ASP A 11 23.89 25.73 -13.84
N ALA A 12 22.66 26.17 -14.14
CA ALA A 12 21.72 26.64 -13.13
C ALA A 12 21.19 25.47 -12.28
N ALA A 13 20.92 24.31 -12.88
CA ALA A 13 20.51 23.11 -12.17
C ALA A 13 21.62 22.58 -11.25
N GLU A 14 22.87 22.55 -11.74
CA GLU A 14 24.02 22.13 -10.95
C GLU A 14 24.21 23.00 -9.71
N ARG A 15 24.17 24.33 -9.88
CA ARG A 15 24.28 25.27 -8.74
C ARG A 15 23.17 25.07 -7.70
N ARG A 16 21.92 24.86 -8.13
CA ARG A 16 20.81 24.54 -7.21
C ARG A 16 21.03 23.23 -6.48
N ASN A 17 21.49 22.19 -7.17
CA ASN A 17 21.74 20.89 -6.56
C ASN A 17 22.90 20.93 -5.54
N LEU A 18 23.99 21.65 -5.84
CA LEU A 18 25.11 21.85 -4.91
C LEU A 18 24.68 22.66 -3.68
N ALA A 19 23.86 23.70 -3.86
CA ALA A 19 23.28 24.46 -2.75
C ALA A 19 22.32 23.60 -1.91
N ALA A 20 21.53 22.74 -2.54
CA ALA A 20 20.66 21.81 -1.82
C ALA A 20 21.46 20.79 -1.01
N LEU A 21 22.53 20.21 -1.57
CA LEU A 21 23.41 19.28 -0.87
C LEU A 21 24.13 19.94 0.31
N SER A 22 24.63 21.16 0.14
CA SER A 22 25.29 21.90 1.24
C SER A 22 24.32 22.26 2.36
N ARG A 23 23.09 22.68 2.01
CA ARG A 23 22.01 22.93 2.98
C ARG A 23 21.59 21.64 3.67
N TRP A 24 21.43 20.55 2.93
CA TRP A 24 21.10 19.24 3.51
C TRP A 24 22.19 18.76 4.47
N ALA A 25 23.48 18.94 4.14
CA ALA A 25 24.56 18.71 5.10
C ALA A 25 24.45 19.59 6.36
N ALA A 26 24.08 20.87 6.20
CA ALA A 26 23.96 21.82 7.28
C ALA A 26 22.71 21.63 8.17
N THR A 27 21.63 21.01 7.67
CA THR A 27 20.43 20.69 8.47
C THR A 27 20.74 19.77 9.67
N ALA A 28 21.87 19.05 9.64
CA ALA A 28 22.40 18.27 10.76
C ALA A 28 22.66 19.08 12.04
N GLY A 29 22.80 20.41 11.94
CA GLY A 29 23.18 21.27 13.07
C GLY A 29 22.07 22.16 13.65
N LYS A 30 20.87 22.22 13.05
CA LYS A 30 19.84 23.24 13.41
C LYS A 30 18.61 22.70 14.14
N SER A 31 18.43 21.39 14.26
CA SER A 31 17.33 20.85 15.07
C SER A 31 17.66 20.98 16.56
N GLY A 32 17.20 22.06 17.19
CA GLY A 32 17.28 22.30 18.64
C GLY A 32 16.43 21.33 19.48
N LYS A 33 16.06 20.17 18.93
CA LYS A 33 15.27 19.14 19.60
C LYS A 33 16.07 17.84 19.63
N THR A 34 16.79 17.65 20.73
CA THR A 34 17.45 16.41 21.18
C THR A 34 18.60 15.86 20.32
N VAL A 35 19.68 15.49 21.00
CA VAL A 35 21.03 15.17 20.50
C VAL A 35 21.09 13.78 19.84
N THR A 36 20.43 13.52 18.71
CA THR A 36 20.50 12.17 18.10
C THR A 36 20.74 12.05 16.60
N SER A 37 20.68 13.09 15.75
CA SER A 37 20.94 12.90 14.31
C SER A 37 21.79 14.01 13.64
N SER A 38 22.98 14.26 14.18
CA SER A 38 24.04 14.88 13.36
C SER A 38 24.72 13.83 12.48
N LEU A 39 23.95 13.11 11.66
CA LEU A 39 24.52 12.18 10.69
C LEU A 39 25.36 12.99 9.68
N PRO A 40 26.64 12.66 9.49
CA PRO A 40 27.46 13.28 8.46
C PRO A 40 26.83 13.06 7.08
N LEU A 41 27.13 13.97 6.14
CA LEU A 41 26.54 13.94 4.79
C LEU A 41 26.76 12.59 4.09
N GLU A 42 27.93 11.97 4.27
CA GLU A 42 28.25 10.66 3.69
C GLU A 42 27.30 9.57 4.20
N ASP A 43 27.04 9.52 5.51
CA ASP A 43 26.08 8.56 6.09
C ASP A 43 24.66 8.79 5.57
N ARG A 44 24.26 10.04 5.37
CA ARG A 44 22.94 10.38 4.79
C ARG A 44 22.83 9.90 3.36
N ILE A 45 23.87 10.12 2.55
CA ILE A 45 23.93 9.64 1.16
C ILE A 45 23.87 8.12 1.14
N GLN A 46 24.65 7.44 1.98
CA GLN A 46 24.68 5.97 2.03
C GLN A 46 23.33 5.39 2.47
N ARG A 47 22.65 6.01 3.45
CA ARG A 47 21.31 5.61 3.86
C ARG A 47 20.28 5.80 2.75
N LEU A 48 20.32 6.95 2.07
CA LEU A 48 19.44 7.23 0.95
C LEU A 48 19.67 6.24 -0.20
N ASP A 49 20.92 5.93 -0.54
CA ASP A 49 21.26 4.95 -1.58
C ASP A 49 20.77 3.53 -1.25
N ALA A 50 20.95 3.09 0.00
CA ALA A 50 20.45 1.81 0.47
C ALA A 50 18.91 1.73 0.46
N LEU A 51 18.24 2.83 0.84
CA LEU A 51 16.79 2.96 0.78
C LEU A 51 16.29 2.90 -0.66
N LEU A 52 16.87 3.70 -1.56
CA LEU A 52 16.52 3.71 -2.98
C LEU A 52 16.68 2.32 -3.56
N THR A 53 17.84 1.69 -3.41
CA THR A 53 18.11 0.33 -3.93
C THR A 53 17.06 -0.67 -3.44
N SER A 54 16.67 -0.59 -2.17
CA SER A 54 15.66 -1.46 -1.59
C SER A 54 14.25 -1.17 -2.10
N LEU A 55 13.89 0.10 -2.28
CA LEU A 55 12.59 0.55 -2.76
C LEU A 55 12.38 0.14 -4.22
N TRP A 56 13.39 0.36 -5.07
CA TRP A 56 13.34 -0.07 -6.48
C TRP A 56 13.26 -1.59 -6.63
N SER A 57 13.92 -2.34 -5.76
CA SER A 57 13.82 -3.81 -5.71
C SER A 57 12.40 -4.28 -5.34
N LEU A 58 11.72 -3.51 -4.47
CA LEU A 58 10.37 -3.82 -4.02
C LEU A 58 9.30 -3.51 -5.08
N ASP A 59 9.48 -2.39 -5.80
CA ASP A 59 8.58 -1.92 -6.86
C ASP A 59 8.82 -2.60 -8.23
N SER A 60 9.95 -3.31 -8.38
CA SER A 60 10.23 -4.07 -9.59
C SER A 60 9.13 -5.12 -9.89
N PRO A 61 8.83 -5.40 -11.17
CA PRO A 61 7.92 -6.48 -11.55
C PRO A 61 8.32 -7.81 -10.91
N GLY A 62 7.41 -8.40 -10.13
CA GLY A 62 7.68 -9.62 -9.36
C GLY A 62 8.38 -9.40 -8.02
N GLY A 63 8.57 -8.16 -7.59
CA GLY A 63 8.95 -7.77 -6.24
C GLY A 63 7.90 -8.15 -5.20
N ARG A 64 8.25 -8.08 -3.92
CA ARG A 64 7.38 -8.55 -2.82
C ARG A 64 6.04 -7.82 -2.80
N HIS A 65 6.05 -6.50 -2.99
CA HIS A 65 4.83 -5.69 -3.05
C HIS A 65 3.93 -6.14 -4.21
N HIS A 66 4.48 -6.22 -5.42
CA HIS A 66 3.73 -6.67 -6.59
C HIS A 66 3.10 -8.07 -6.40
N ARG A 67 3.81 -9.00 -5.76
CA ARG A 67 3.27 -10.35 -5.48
C ARG A 67 2.10 -10.31 -4.50
N LEU A 68 2.17 -9.46 -3.47
CA LEU A 68 1.08 -9.26 -2.50
C LEU A 68 -0.15 -8.67 -3.18
N VAL A 69 0.03 -7.59 -3.96
CA VAL A 69 -1.05 -6.95 -4.74
C VAL A 69 -1.70 -7.96 -5.68
N ARG A 70 -0.91 -8.74 -6.43
CA ARG A 70 -1.44 -9.77 -7.34
C ARG A 70 -2.19 -10.88 -6.61
N ALA A 71 -1.76 -11.25 -5.41
CA ALA A 71 -2.48 -12.23 -4.60
C ALA A 71 -3.82 -11.68 -4.10
N PHE A 72 -3.82 -10.43 -3.65
CA PHE A 72 -5.03 -9.70 -3.27
C PHE A 72 -6.01 -9.60 -4.44
N GLU A 73 -5.56 -9.14 -5.62
CA GLU A 73 -6.42 -9.02 -6.81
C GLU A 73 -7.04 -10.35 -7.22
N ARG A 74 -6.28 -11.45 -7.16
CA ARG A 74 -6.81 -12.79 -7.44
C ARG A 74 -7.89 -13.20 -6.46
N TRP A 75 -7.70 -12.92 -5.17
CA TRP A 75 -8.70 -13.16 -4.15
C TRP A 75 -9.92 -12.25 -4.33
N ALA A 76 -9.73 -10.96 -4.60
CA ALA A 76 -10.83 -10.02 -4.83
C ALA A 76 -11.68 -10.43 -6.06
N ALA A 77 -11.05 -10.99 -7.10
CA ALA A 77 -11.77 -11.51 -8.25
C ALA A 77 -12.71 -12.69 -7.89
N THR A 78 -12.36 -13.53 -6.91
CA THR A 78 -13.24 -14.63 -6.49
C THR A 78 -14.48 -14.14 -5.77
N LEU A 79 -14.43 -12.96 -5.12
CA LEU A 79 -15.60 -12.36 -4.47
C LEU A 79 -16.70 -12.01 -5.47
N ALA A 80 -16.34 -11.48 -6.64
CA ALA A 80 -17.32 -11.17 -7.69
C ALA A 80 -18.02 -12.45 -8.21
N ASP A 81 -17.26 -13.53 -8.39
CA ASP A 81 -17.80 -14.82 -8.80
C ASP A 81 -18.76 -15.40 -7.74
N LEU A 82 -18.45 -15.20 -6.45
CA LEU A 82 -19.30 -15.60 -5.33
C LEU A 82 -20.58 -14.79 -5.24
N GLU A 83 -20.51 -13.48 -5.44
CA GLU A 83 -21.70 -12.63 -5.47
C GLU A 83 -22.62 -13.02 -6.64
N ALA A 84 -22.07 -13.30 -7.81
CA ALA A 84 -22.84 -13.81 -8.96
C ALA A 84 -23.45 -15.19 -8.69
N ALA A 85 -22.75 -16.07 -7.96
CA ALA A 85 -23.28 -17.36 -7.51
C ALA A 85 -24.45 -17.20 -6.54
N ARG A 86 -24.35 -16.26 -5.59
CA ARG A 86 -25.44 -15.93 -4.65
C ARG A 86 -26.67 -15.38 -5.36
N ALA A 87 -26.48 -14.45 -6.29
CA ALA A 87 -27.57 -13.90 -7.08
C ALA A 87 -28.32 -15.00 -7.86
N ARG A 88 -27.60 -15.94 -8.49
CA ARG A 88 -28.22 -17.08 -9.17
C ARG A 88 -28.98 -18.01 -8.22
N ALA A 89 -28.46 -18.23 -7.02
CA ALA A 89 -29.13 -19.05 -6.02
C ALA A 89 -30.46 -18.44 -5.55
N GLU A 90 -30.50 -17.11 -5.35
CA GLU A 90 -31.69 -16.38 -4.92
C GLU A 90 -32.68 -16.16 -6.09
N ASP A 91 -32.23 -15.64 -7.24
CA ASP A 91 -33.09 -15.20 -8.35
C ASP A 91 -33.59 -16.35 -9.23
N CYS A 92 -32.73 -17.34 -9.48
CA CYS A 92 -33.04 -18.47 -10.37
C CYS A 92 -33.49 -19.71 -9.60
N ALA A 93 -33.58 -19.64 -8.27
CA ALA A 93 -33.87 -20.77 -7.38
C ALA A 93 -32.99 -22.00 -7.70
N ASP A 94 -31.70 -21.76 -7.95
CA ASP A 94 -30.69 -22.79 -8.21
C ASP A 94 -29.68 -22.86 -7.05
N PRO A 95 -29.95 -23.65 -5.98
CA PRO A 95 -29.04 -23.79 -4.85
C PRO A 95 -27.69 -24.40 -5.23
N SER A 96 -27.61 -25.13 -6.37
CA SER A 96 -26.36 -25.75 -6.81
C SER A 96 -25.33 -24.71 -7.26
N ALA A 97 -25.77 -23.49 -7.58
CA ALA A 97 -24.91 -22.35 -7.86
C ALA A 97 -23.95 -22.00 -6.72
N LEU A 98 -24.33 -22.30 -5.47
CA LEU A 98 -23.52 -22.05 -4.27
C LEU A 98 -22.44 -23.10 -4.03
N LEU A 99 -22.46 -24.21 -4.77
CA LEU A 99 -21.56 -25.34 -4.56
C LEU A 99 -20.35 -25.27 -5.50
N ASP A 100 -19.17 -25.62 -5.00
CA ASP A 100 -17.95 -25.79 -5.79
C ASP A 100 -17.95 -27.12 -6.57
N ASP A 101 -16.86 -27.38 -7.30
CA ASP A 101 -16.71 -28.60 -8.10
C ASP A 101 -16.69 -29.88 -7.25
N LYS A 102 -16.53 -29.76 -5.93
CA LYS A 102 -16.56 -30.85 -4.94
C LYS A 102 -17.91 -30.97 -4.23
N ALA A 103 -18.90 -30.18 -4.63
CA ALA A 103 -20.20 -30.04 -3.99
C ALA A 103 -20.17 -29.42 -2.58
N ASP A 104 -19.11 -28.68 -2.24
CA ASP A 104 -19.00 -27.93 -0.98
C ASP A 104 -19.47 -26.48 -1.18
N VAL A 105 -20.05 -25.86 -0.14
CA VAL A 105 -20.49 -24.46 -0.20
C VAL A 105 -19.27 -23.55 -0.40
N ARG A 106 -19.34 -22.71 -1.44
CA ARG A 106 -18.29 -21.73 -1.75
C ARG A 106 -18.32 -20.59 -0.74
N PHE A 107 -17.21 -20.36 -0.06
CA PHE A 107 -16.97 -19.20 0.80
C PHE A 107 -15.87 -18.32 0.19
N GLY A 108 -16.01 -17.00 0.31
CA GLY A 108 -14.95 -16.06 -0.10
C GLY A 108 -13.68 -16.25 0.70
N GLY A 109 -13.84 -16.57 1.99
CA GLY A 109 -12.74 -16.62 2.94
C GLY A 109 -12.04 -15.26 3.07
N GLY A 110 -11.40 -15.03 4.22
CA GLY A 110 -10.41 -13.96 4.31
C GLY A 110 -9.17 -14.29 3.48
N LEU A 111 -8.29 -13.30 3.29
CA LEU A 111 -6.95 -13.55 2.78
C LEU A 111 -6.22 -14.56 3.69
N ASP A 112 -5.39 -15.42 3.10
CA ASP A 112 -4.71 -16.46 3.85
C ASP A 112 -3.72 -15.89 4.89
N ALA A 113 -3.43 -16.67 5.94
CA ALA A 113 -2.55 -16.23 7.02
C ALA A 113 -1.15 -15.83 6.53
N ARG A 114 -0.67 -16.48 5.46
CA ARG A 114 0.63 -16.18 4.87
C ARG A 114 0.63 -14.79 4.22
N TRP A 115 -0.42 -14.43 3.50
CA TRP A 115 -0.59 -13.10 2.92
C TRP A 115 -0.61 -12.05 4.04
N LYS A 116 -1.35 -12.29 5.13
CA LYS A 116 -1.41 -11.38 6.28
C LYS A 116 -0.05 -11.18 6.95
N ASP A 117 0.70 -12.25 7.16
CA ASP A 117 2.07 -12.19 7.69
C ASP A 117 3.01 -11.42 6.76
N ASP A 118 2.93 -11.68 5.46
CA ASP A 118 3.75 -11.01 4.45
C ASP A 118 3.41 -9.52 4.34
N ALA A 119 2.13 -9.15 4.39
CA ALA A 119 1.65 -7.78 4.42
C ALA A 119 2.12 -7.06 5.68
N ALA A 120 1.93 -7.65 6.87
CA ALA A 120 2.38 -7.06 8.13
C ALA A 120 3.90 -6.84 8.18
N ALA A 121 4.68 -7.78 7.66
CA ALA A 121 6.12 -7.63 7.55
C ALA A 121 6.53 -6.53 6.56
N LEU A 122 5.73 -6.31 5.51
CA LEU A 122 5.96 -5.24 4.56
C LEU A 122 5.61 -3.87 5.14
N VAL A 123 4.46 -3.74 5.82
CA VAL A 123 4.03 -2.51 6.52
C VAL A 123 5.11 -2.04 7.49
N ARG A 124 5.58 -2.90 8.40
CA ARG A 124 6.64 -2.55 9.36
C ARG A 124 7.92 -2.05 8.68
N ARG A 125 8.24 -2.61 7.50
CA ARG A 125 9.41 -2.20 6.73
C ARG A 125 9.20 -0.82 6.09
N LEU A 126 8.03 -0.58 5.50
CA LEU A 126 7.65 0.70 4.89
C LEU A 126 7.57 1.81 5.95
N GLU A 127 6.99 1.55 7.13
CA GLU A 127 6.98 2.48 8.27
C GLU A 127 8.40 2.83 8.72
N GLY A 128 9.29 1.83 8.78
CA GLY A 128 10.70 2.04 9.08
C GLY A 128 11.42 2.90 8.04
N TRP A 129 11.02 2.81 6.77
CA TRP A 129 11.53 3.67 5.71
C TRP A 129 10.95 5.07 5.74
N ASP A 130 9.65 5.23 6.01
CA ASP A 130 8.99 6.53 6.19
C ASP A 130 9.62 7.28 7.38
N ALA A 131 9.93 6.59 8.49
CA ALA A 131 10.68 7.16 9.61
C ALA A 131 12.09 7.61 9.20
N GLN A 132 12.84 6.78 8.46
CA GLN A 132 14.17 7.15 7.95
C GLN A 132 14.11 8.33 6.97
N LEU A 133 13.11 8.40 6.10
CA LEU A 133 12.93 9.51 5.17
C LEU A 133 12.60 10.81 5.91
N ARG A 134 11.81 10.75 7.00
CA ARG A 134 11.61 11.90 7.90
C ARG A 134 12.89 12.35 8.58
N GLU A 135 13.79 11.44 8.97
CA GLU A 135 15.11 11.81 9.49
C GLU A 135 16.01 12.46 8.43
N LEU A 136 15.79 12.13 7.16
CA LEU A 136 16.52 12.67 6.00
C LEU A 136 15.83 13.90 5.38
N GLU A 137 14.73 14.38 5.95
CA GLU A 137 13.89 15.44 5.39
C GLU A 137 14.68 16.71 5.07
N TYR A 138 14.42 17.27 3.89
CA TYR A 138 15.05 18.49 3.40
C TYR A 138 14.02 19.62 3.30
N SER A 139 14.05 20.53 4.26
CA SER A 139 13.17 21.71 4.35
C SER A 139 13.75 22.97 3.66
N GLY A 140 14.91 22.87 3.01
CA GLY A 140 15.70 24.03 2.59
C GLY A 140 15.27 24.75 1.30
N ASP A 141 14.14 24.39 0.68
CA ASP A 141 13.58 25.09 -0.50
C ASP A 141 12.31 25.91 -0.17
N ASP A 142 11.79 25.84 1.06
CA ASP A 142 10.52 26.51 1.43
C ASP A 142 10.74 27.93 2.02
N ASP A 143 11.99 28.32 2.32
CA ASP A 143 12.33 29.56 3.05
C ASP A 143 12.92 30.70 2.19
N GLU A 144 13.04 30.54 0.86
CA GLU A 144 13.44 31.63 -0.03
C GLU A 144 12.28 32.00 -0.97
N ASP A 145 11.59 33.09 -0.59
CA ASP A 145 10.59 33.85 -1.35
C ASP A 145 9.12 33.40 -1.33
N ALA A 146 8.50 33.49 -0.14
CA ALA A 146 7.08 33.83 -0.01
C ALA A 146 6.78 35.31 -0.39
N ALA A 147 7.49 35.85 -1.37
CA ALA A 147 7.05 37.02 -2.11
C ALA A 147 6.24 36.50 -3.31
N PRO A 148 5.02 37.01 -3.58
CA PRO A 148 4.24 36.59 -4.74
C PRO A 148 4.87 37.25 -5.98
N SER A 149 6.04 36.77 -6.38
CA SER A 149 6.66 37.15 -7.64
C SER A 149 6.16 36.18 -8.71
N THR A 150 5.51 36.79 -9.69
CA THR A 150 4.87 36.17 -10.83
C THR A 150 5.84 35.27 -11.62
N THR A 151 5.38 34.06 -11.97
CA THR A 151 5.77 33.29 -13.16
C THR A 151 7.09 32.51 -13.22
N THR A 152 7.77 32.24 -12.12
CA THR A 152 8.80 31.18 -12.11
C THR A 152 8.51 30.17 -11.02
N THR A 153 7.96 29.01 -11.41
CA THR A 153 8.01 27.80 -10.58
C THR A 153 9.48 27.59 -10.22
N THR A 154 9.88 27.94 -8.99
CA THR A 154 11.22 27.65 -8.48
C THR A 154 11.39 26.14 -8.58
N GLN A 155 12.14 25.68 -9.59
CA GLN A 155 12.33 24.25 -9.82
C GLN A 155 13.00 23.68 -8.57
N ALA A 156 12.27 22.84 -7.84
CA ALA A 156 12.80 22.10 -6.71
C ALA A 156 14.09 21.37 -7.11
N SER A 157 15.06 21.40 -6.21
CA SER A 157 16.32 20.67 -6.39
C SER A 157 16.07 19.18 -6.70
N SER A 158 16.99 18.53 -7.41
CA SER A 158 16.83 17.10 -7.70
C SER A 158 16.74 16.25 -6.44
N LEU A 159 17.46 16.64 -5.38
CA LEU A 159 17.42 16.01 -4.07
C LEU A 159 16.03 16.12 -3.44
N LYS A 160 15.44 17.32 -3.40
CA LYS A 160 14.08 17.53 -2.88
C LYS A 160 13.07 16.68 -3.64
N ARG A 161 13.07 16.74 -4.97
CA ARG A 161 12.17 15.94 -5.80
C ARG A 161 12.32 14.43 -5.58
N MET A 162 13.54 13.97 -5.37
CA MET A 162 13.82 12.55 -5.09
C MET A 162 13.32 12.13 -3.71
N LEU A 163 13.59 12.91 -2.66
CA LEU A 163 13.12 12.64 -1.30
C LEU A 163 11.59 12.69 -1.20
N ASP A 164 10.98 13.70 -1.83
CA ASP A 164 9.52 13.85 -1.91
C ASP A 164 8.90 12.66 -2.67
N GLY A 165 9.49 12.28 -3.80
CA GLY A 165 9.05 11.12 -4.59
C GLY A 165 9.16 9.80 -3.83
N CYS A 166 10.25 9.57 -3.09
CA CYS A 166 10.40 8.39 -2.25
C CYS A 166 9.38 8.37 -1.11
N THR A 167 9.15 9.52 -0.48
CA THR A 167 8.19 9.66 0.61
C THR A 167 6.76 9.42 0.13
N SER A 168 6.38 9.98 -1.03
CA SER A 168 5.08 9.71 -1.67
C SER A 168 4.95 8.22 -1.96
N LEU A 169 5.92 7.61 -2.64
CA LEU A 169 5.83 6.19 -3.02
C LEU A 169 5.67 5.28 -1.79
N VAL A 170 6.44 5.49 -0.72
CA VAL A 170 6.30 4.70 0.51
C VAL A 170 4.91 4.88 1.14
N ARG A 171 4.37 6.10 1.15
CA ARG A 171 3.02 6.37 1.67
C ARG A 171 1.94 5.76 0.79
N ASP A 172 2.05 5.90 -0.52
CA ASP A 172 1.11 5.33 -1.48
C ASP A 172 1.04 3.80 -1.31
N MET A 173 2.17 3.13 -1.07
CA MET A 173 2.21 1.68 -0.80
C MET A 173 1.63 1.31 0.57
N LEU A 174 1.80 2.15 1.60
CA LEU A 174 1.16 1.94 2.91
C LEU A 174 -0.35 2.11 2.81
N ASP A 175 -0.81 3.16 2.13
CA ASP A 175 -2.22 3.45 1.90
C ASP A 175 -2.88 2.34 1.08
N GLU A 176 -2.21 1.84 0.04
CA GLU A 176 -2.68 0.70 -0.75
C GLU A 176 -2.88 -0.55 0.12
N LEU A 177 -1.90 -0.90 0.97
CA LEU A 177 -2.01 -2.06 1.87
C LEU A 177 -3.14 -1.88 2.90
N ALA A 178 -3.34 -0.67 3.43
CA ALA A 178 -4.44 -0.38 4.35
C ALA A 178 -5.80 -0.53 3.66
N VAL A 179 -5.95 -0.01 2.44
CA VAL A 179 -7.17 -0.18 1.65
C VAL A 179 -7.47 -1.66 1.35
N MET A 180 -6.44 -2.48 1.09
CA MET A 180 -6.62 -3.92 0.92
C MET A 180 -7.14 -4.62 2.17
N GLU A 181 -6.64 -4.24 3.35
CA GLU A 181 -7.12 -4.76 4.64
C GLU A 181 -8.58 -4.35 4.91
N ASP A 182 -8.93 -3.10 4.63
CA ASP A 182 -10.31 -2.61 4.77
C ASP A 182 -11.29 -3.36 3.85
N ILE A 183 -10.89 -3.62 2.60
CA ILE A 183 -11.69 -4.41 1.66
C ILE A 183 -11.86 -5.85 2.18
N GLU A 184 -10.81 -6.45 2.73
CA GLU A 184 -10.90 -7.79 3.34
C GLU A 184 -11.86 -7.83 4.51
N ALA A 185 -11.75 -6.88 5.44
CA ALA A 185 -12.64 -6.78 6.59
C ALA A 185 -14.11 -6.64 6.15
N ALA A 186 -14.38 -5.76 5.17
CA ALA A 186 -15.73 -5.55 4.64
C ALA A 186 -16.28 -6.80 3.92
N ALA A 187 -15.44 -7.54 3.19
CA ALA A 187 -15.83 -8.78 2.54
C ALA A 187 -16.17 -9.88 3.56
N VAL A 188 -15.36 -10.04 4.60
CA VAL A 188 -15.58 -11.01 5.68
C VAL A 188 -16.83 -10.67 6.49
N GLU A 189 -17.09 -9.39 6.76
CA GLU A 189 -18.32 -8.95 7.43
C GLU A 189 -19.56 -9.28 6.59
N ARG A 190 -19.52 -8.96 5.28
CA ARG A 190 -20.61 -9.27 4.34
C ARG A 190 -20.87 -10.78 4.26
N GLU A 191 -19.82 -11.60 4.25
CA GLU A 191 -19.91 -13.06 4.31
C GLU A 191 -20.61 -13.53 5.58
N ASN A 192 -20.19 -13.01 6.74
CA ASN A 192 -20.79 -13.38 8.03
C ASN A 192 -22.28 -13.01 8.10
N GLU A 193 -22.67 -11.84 7.60
CA GLU A 193 -24.07 -11.44 7.53
C GLU A 193 -24.88 -12.33 6.59
N TRP A 194 -24.32 -12.71 5.44
CA TRP A 194 -24.96 -13.66 4.54
C TRP A 194 -25.17 -15.03 5.18
N ILE A 195 -24.16 -15.57 5.88
CA ILE A 195 -24.27 -16.84 6.62
C ILE A 195 -25.37 -16.75 7.68
N LYS A 196 -25.43 -15.63 8.43
CA LYS A 196 -26.49 -15.41 9.44
C LYS A 196 -27.89 -15.35 8.80
N LYS A 197 -28.04 -14.69 7.65
CA LYS A 197 -29.30 -14.64 6.90
C LYS A 197 -29.74 -16.05 6.46
N MET A 198 -28.85 -16.80 5.82
CA MET A 198 -29.12 -18.17 5.33
C MET A 198 -29.49 -19.13 6.47
N ASN A 199 -28.79 -19.03 7.61
CA ASN A 199 -29.12 -19.85 8.78
C ASN A 199 -30.49 -19.52 9.38
N ARG A 200 -30.95 -18.26 9.30
CA ARG A 200 -32.27 -17.85 9.78
C ARG A 200 -33.38 -18.35 8.87
N GLU A 201 -33.23 -18.16 7.56
CA GLU A 201 -34.20 -18.63 6.56
C GLU A 201 -34.39 -20.16 6.59
N GLY A 202 -33.35 -20.91 6.97
CA GLY A 202 -33.44 -22.36 7.22
C GLY A 202 -34.12 -22.77 8.54
N ASP A 203 -34.25 -21.87 9.52
CA ASP A 203 -34.81 -22.14 10.86
C ASP A 203 -36.30 -21.74 10.98
N ASP A 204 -36.85 -21.01 10.00
CA ASP A 204 -38.22 -20.45 10.01
C ASP A 204 -39.37 -21.48 9.91
N GLY A 205 -39.09 -22.77 10.12
CA GLY A 205 -40.10 -23.79 10.46
C GLY A 205 -41.20 -24.04 9.42
N ARG A 206 -41.06 -23.54 8.18
CA ARG A 206 -42.06 -23.67 7.12
C ARG A 206 -41.50 -24.35 5.86
N GLY A 207 -41.00 -25.56 6.07
CA GLY A 207 -41.08 -26.65 5.09
C GLY A 207 -40.06 -26.65 3.95
N ARG A 208 -38.94 -27.34 4.18
CA ARG A 208 -38.58 -28.57 3.43
C ARG A 208 -37.51 -29.29 4.22
N ASP A 209 -37.43 -30.61 4.08
CA ASP A 209 -36.37 -31.46 4.62
C ASP A 209 -34.99 -31.07 4.07
N THR A 210 -34.45 -29.90 4.45
CA THR A 210 -33.02 -29.62 4.35
C THR A 210 -32.41 -30.16 5.62
N GLN A 211 -31.71 -31.28 5.48
CA GLN A 211 -30.97 -31.93 6.56
C GLN A 211 -30.23 -30.89 7.37
N ARG A 212 -30.55 -30.85 8.68
CA ARG A 212 -29.79 -30.11 9.69
C ARG A 212 -28.29 -30.26 9.42
N ALA A 213 -27.62 -29.16 9.07
CA ALA A 213 -26.16 -29.06 9.10
C ALA A 213 -25.68 -28.99 10.57
N GLY A 214 -25.99 -30.03 11.33
CA GLY A 214 -25.83 -30.09 12.77
C GLY A 214 -25.85 -31.53 13.27
N ALA A 215 -24.97 -32.37 12.72
CA ALA A 215 -24.42 -33.59 13.34
C ALA A 215 -23.61 -34.42 12.32
N ILE A 216 -22.37 -34.03 12.03
CA ILE A 216 -21.36 -34.95 11.45
C ILE A 216 -20.07 -34.86 12.26
N TRP A 217 -20.18 -34.97 13.59
CA TRP A 217 -19.02 -35.13 14.48
C TRP A 217 -19.18 -36.28 15.47
N ARG A 218 -20.01 -37.28 15.15
CA ARG A 218 -19.89 -38.61 15.75
C ARG A 218 -20.17 -39.67 14.71
N VAL A 219 -19.38 -40.75 14.79
CA VAL A 219 -19.28 -41.90 13.89
C VAL A 219 -18.34 -41.58 12.73
N ILE A 220 -17.06 -41.96 12.73
CA ILE A 220 -16.34 -43.13 13.28
C ILE A 220 -15.01 -42.70 13.89
#